data_AF-G2FTA6-F1
#
_entry.id   AF-G2FTA6-F1
#
_cell.length_a   1.000
_cell.length_b   1.000
_cell.length_c   1.000
_cell.angle_alpha   90.00
_cell.angle_beta   90.00
_cell.angle_gamma   90.00
#
_symmetry.space_group_name_H-M   'P 1'
#
loop_
_entity.id
_entity.type
_entity.pdbx_description
1 polymer ?
#
loop_
_entity_poly.entity_id
_entity_poly.type
_entity_poly.pdbx_seq_one_letter_code
_entity_poly.pdbx_strand_id
1 'polypeptide(L)'
;MNKASWHTFQVLTKRAERLEELAPYLKWSPNIWQGVTVESDQYKYHKYRIDSLRKVNAKVRFISFEPLIDEVKNLDLTGVDWAIVGGESGFKSRRMDSEWVLSIKNECDQQGECGVSSHLGSKCSSVIFLKPRELFNPLMNPKY
;
A
#
# COMPACT_ATOMS: atom_id res chain seq x y z
N MET A 1 11.46 -15.29 10.70
CA MET A 1 10.19 -15.27 9.94
C MET A 1 9.74 -16.66 9.53
N ASN A 2 10.46 -17.38 8.66
CA ASN A 2 10.09 -18.74 8.21
C ASN A 2 9.83 -19.78 9.33
N LYS A 3 10.56 -19.71 10.45
CA LYS A 3 10.40 -20.63 11.59
C LYS A 3 9.29 -20.24 12.58
N ALA A 4 8.80 -19.00 12.51
CA ALA A 4 7.85 -18.43 13.46
C ALA A 4 6.48 -18.26 12.78
N SER A 5 5.88 -19.38 12.35
CA SER A 5 4.64 -19.38 11.56
C SER A 5 3.42 -18.87 12.32
N TRP A 6 3.49 -18.77 13.65
CA TRP A 6 2.46 -18.18 14.51
C TRP A 6 2.43 -16.64 14.46
N HIS A 7 3.40 -16.00 13.78
CA HIS A 7 3.40 -14.54 13.54
C HIS A 7 3.30 -14.24 12.05
N THR A 8 2.53 -13.20 11.72
CA THR A 8 2.55 -12.55 10.41
C THR A 8 3.56 -11.42 10.42
N PHE A 9 4.50 -11.44 9.49
CA PHE A 9 5.53 -10.41 9.33
C PHE A 9 5.20 -9.53 8.12
N GLN A 10 5.00 -8.24 8.37
CA GLN A 10 4.91 -7.23 7.31
C GLN A 10 6.30 -6.66 7.07
N VAL A 11 6.89 -6.95 5.91
CA VAL A 11 8.24 -6.51 5.53
C VAL A 11 8.10 -5.41 4.49
N LEU A 12 8.62 -4.22 4.77
CA LEU A 12 8.49 -3.05 3.90
C LEU A 12 9.87 -2.55 3.44
N THR A 13 9.99 -2.16 2.17
CA THR A 13 11.25 -1.62 1.62
C THR A 13 11.02 -0.52 0.58
N LYS A 14 11.97 0.43 0.52
CA LYS A 14 12.10 1.42 -0.57
C LYS A 14 13.05 0.95 -1.68
N ARG A 15 13.79 -0.14 -1.47
CA ARG A 15 14.82 -0.67 -2.38
C ARG A 15 14.28 -1.87 -3.16
N ALA A 16 13.28 -1.62 -4.02
CA ALA A 16 12.54 -2.70 -4.68
C ALA A 16 13.40 -3.51 -5.68
N GLU A 17 14.38 -2.88 -6.34
CA GLU A 17 15.34 -3.59 -7.20
C GLU A 17 16.16 -4.62 -6.41
N ARG A 18 16.64 -4.24 -5.22
CA ARG A 18 17.37 -5.17 -4.34
C ARG A 18 16.46 -6.28 -3.81
N LEU A 19 15.19 -5.98 -3.57
CA LEU A 19 14.20 -6.99 -3.23
C LEU A 19 14.03 -7.99 -4.38
N GLU A 20 13.88 -7.49 -5.61
CA GLU A 20 13.77 -8.31 -6.82
C GLU A 20 15.01 -9.21 -7.02
N GLU A 21 16.22 -8.65 -6.88
CA GLU A 21 17.49 -9.39 -6.98
C GLU A 21 17.58 -10.53 -5.95
N LEU A 22 17.15 -10.29 -4.72
CA LEU A 22 17.24 -11.25 -3.63
C LEU A 22 16.09 -12.24 -3.59
N ALA A 23 14.93 -11.90 -4.17
CA ALA A 23 13.71 -12.70 -4.07
C ALA A 23 13.86 -14.18 -4.45
N PRO A 24 14.64 -14.57 -5.50
CA PRO A 24 14.87 -15.97 -5.84
C PRO A 24 15.62 -16.77 -4.78
N TYR A 25 16.43 -16.10 -3.95
CA TYR A 25 17.23 -16.73 -2.90
C TYR A 25 16.53 -16.80 -1.54
N LEU A 26 15.34 -16.19 -1.42
CA LEU A 26 14.57 -16.12 -0.19
C LEU A 26 13.44 -17.16 -0.18
N LYS A 27 13.22 -17.78 0.98
CA LYS A 27 12.04 -18.63 1.20
C LYS A 27 10.85 -17.76 1.63
N TRP A 28 9.82 -17.73 0.78
CA TRP A 28 8.58 -16.98 0.99
C TRP A 28 7.49 -17.85 1.63
N SER A 29 7.49 -17.95 2.97
CA SER A 29 6.40 -18.61 3.69
C SER A 29 5.12 -17.75 3.72
N PRO A 30 3.91 -18.35 3.81
CA PRO A 30 2.64 -17.61 3.80
C PRO A 30 2.48 -16.50 4.84
N ASN A 31 3.25 -16.56 5.94
CA ASN A 31 3.24 -15.57 7.01
C ASN A 31 4.22 -14.40 6.79
N ILE A 32 4.86 -14.33 5.62
CA ILE A 32 5.71 -13.21 5.21
C ILE A 32 4.95 -12.41 4.16
N TRP A 33 4.50 -11.23 4.55
CA TRP A 33 3.83 -10.27 3.66
C TRP A 33 4.88 -9.27 3.21
N GLN A 34 5.06 -9.16 1.90
CA GLN A 34 6.06 -8.27 1.32
C GLN A 34 5.40 -7.01 0.80
N GLY A 35 5.92 -5.85 1.17
CA GLY A 35 5.45 -4.60 0.62
C GLY A 35 6.56 -3.69 0.14
N VAL A 36 6.18 -2.73 -0.69
CA VAL A 36 7.04 -1.65 -1.16
C VAL A 36 6.42 -0.30 -0.82
N THR A 37 7.27 0.69 -0.60
CA THR A 37 6.82 2.06 -0.34
C THR A 37 6.78 2.87 -1.64
N VAL A 38 5.68 3.58 -1.89
CA VAL A 38 5.48 4.48 -3.04
C VAL A 38 5.02 5.84 -2.52
N GLU A 39 5.86 6.87 -2.60
CA GLU A 39 5.63 8.14 -1.88
C GLU A 39 5.08 9.26 -2.76
N SER A 40 5.31 9.21 -4.08
CA SER A 40 4.92 10.28 -5.03
C SER A 40 5.04 9.81 -6.49
N ASP A 41 4.34 10.49 -7.41
CA ASP A 41 4.47 10.27 -8.87
C ASP A 41 5.61 11.09 -9.51
N GLN A 42 6.13 12.11 -8.81
CA GLN A 42 7.14 13.03 -9.36
C GLN A 42 8.45 12.34 -9.76
N TYR A 43 8.72 11.17 -9.17
CA TYR A 43 9.78 10.30 -9.62
C TYR A 43 9.14 9.10 -10.33
N LYS A 44 9.35 8.99 -11.65
CA LYS A 44 9.12 7.73 -12.41
C LYS A 44 9.70 6.51 -11.66
N TYR A 45 10.70 6.74 -10.82
CA TYR A 45 11.35 5.76 -9.95
C TYR A 45 10.49 5.21 -8.78
N HIS A 46 9.29 5.70 -8.51
CA HIS A 46 8.48 5.14 -7.41
C HIS A 46 7.54 4.04 -7.89
N LYS A 47 6.92 4.20 -9.07
CA LYS A 47 5.97 3.21 -9.60
C LYS A 47 6.62 1.90 -10.02
N TYR A 48 7.88 1.90 -10.49
CA TYR A 48 8.59 0.63 -10.80
C TYR A 48 8.66 -0.29 -9.59
N ARG A 49 8.61 0.24 -8.36
CA ARG A 49 8.66 -0.57 -7.14
C ARG A 49 7.50 -1.56 -7.10
N ILE A 50 6.35 -1.18 -7.64
CA ILE A 50 5.19 -2.05 -7.78
C ILE A 50 5.51 -3.17 -8.77
N ASP A 51 6.13 -2.84 -9.91
CA ASP A 51 6.56 -3.83 -10.91
C ASP A 51 7.56 -4.84 -10.34
N SER A 52 8.56 -4.36 -9.58
CA SER A 52 9.50 -5.24 -8.87
C SER A 52 8.81 -6.11 -7.83
N LEU A 53 7.83 -5.57 -7.08
CA LEU A 53 7.04 -6.33 -6.11
C LEU A 53 6.29 -7.49 -6.78
N ARG A 54 5.71 -7.26 -7.96
CA ARG A 54 4.98 -8.30 -8.72
C ARG A 54 5.87 -9.49 -9.11
N LYS A 55 7.17 -9.27 -9.29
CA LYS A 55 8.16 -10.33 -9.59
C LYS A 55 8.57 -11.16 -8.37
N VAL A 56 8.19 -10.74 -7.16
CA VAL A 56 8.49 -11.47 -5.92
C VAL A 56 7.45 -12.57 -5.68
N ASN A 57 7.89 -13.75 -5.27
CA ASN A 57 7.00 -14.89 -4.98
C ASN A 57 6.36 -14.85 -3.57
N ALA A 58 6.11 -13.65 -3.04
CA ALA A 58 5.40 -13.49 -1.77
C ALA A 58 3.91 -13.79 -1.99
N LYS A 59 3.31 -14.56 -1.06
CA LYS A 59 1.89 -14.92 -1.13
C LYS A 59 0.97 -13.71 -0.91
N VAL A 60 1.42 -12.75 -0.12
CA VAL A 60 0.72 -11.49 0.13
C VAL A 60 1.68 -10.35 -0.21
N ARG A 61 1.23 -9.48 -1.10
CA ARG A 61 1.94 -8.30 -1.60
C ARG A 61 1.14 -7.05 -1.23
N PHE A 62 1.81 -6.03 -0.71
CA PHE A 62 1.13 -4.78 -0.36
C PHE A 62 1.91 -3.53 -0.76
N ILE A 63 1.21 -2.41 -0.92
CA ILE A 63 1.85 -1.11 -1.15
C ILE A 63 1.66 -0.22 0.06
N SER A 64 2.72 0.45 0.49
CA SER A 64 2.65 1.51 1.48
C SER A 64 2.79 2.85 0.78
N PHE A 65 1.69 3.59 0.67
CA PHE A 65 1.68 4.98 0.24
C PHE A 65 1.95 5.88 1.46
N GLU A 66 3.09 5.66 2.12
CA GLU A 66 3.46 6.39 3.34
C GLU A 66 4.96 6.78 3.37
N PRO A 67 5.27 8.04 3.72
CA PRO A 67 4.32 9.15 3.71
C PRO A 67 3.87 9.46 2.27
N LEU A 68 2.57 9.69 2.05
CA LEU A 68 2.07 10.17 0.76
C LEU A 68 2.42 11.66 0.62
N ILE A 69 3.42 11.95 -0.21
CA ILE A 69 3.98 13.29 -0.36
C ILE A 69 3.31 14.07 -1.49
N ASP A 70 2.83 13.37 -2.51
CA ASP A 70 2.13 13.93 -3.66
C ASP A 70 1.13 12.91 -4.22
N GLU A 71 0.28 13.34 -5.13
CA GLU A 71 -0.66 12.47 -5.83
C GLU A 71 0.07 11.35 -6.60
N VAL A 72 -0.53 10.15 -6.63
CA VAL A 72 -0.02 9.01 -7.40
C VAL A 72 -1.14 8.46 -8.28
N LYS A 73 -0.97 8.58 -9.61
CA LYS A 73 -1.97 8.18 -10.62
C LYS A 73 -1.46 7.07 -11.53
N ASN A 74 -2.41 6.44 -12.23
CA ASN A 74 -2.13 5.43 -13.26
C ASN A 74 -1.33 4.29 -12.65
N LEU A 75 -1.82 3.78 -11.51
CA LEU A 75 -1.21 2.69 -10.78
C LEU A 75 -1.57 1.37 -11.45
N ASP A 76 -0.59 0.51 -11.73
CA ASP A 76 -0.87 -0.89 -12.07
C ASP A 76 -0.83 -1.70 -10.77
N LEU A 77 -2.02 -1.98 -10.23
CA LEU A 77 -2.20 -2.67 -8.95
C LEU A 77 -2.38 -4.19 -9.11
N THR A 78 -2.24 -4.72 -10.33
CA THR A 78 -2.44 -6.14 -10.62
C THR A 78 -1.62 -7.04 -9.68
N GLY A 79 -2.28 -7.95 -8.96
CA GLY A 79 -1.59 -8.91 -8.09
C GLY A 79 -1.02 -8.32 -6.79
N VAL A 80 -1.48 -7.13 -6.41
CA VAL A 80 -1.33 -6.53 -5.09
C VAL A 80 -2.56 -6.89 -4.26
N ASP A 81 -2.39 -7.29 -3.00
CA ASP A 81 -3.50 -7.75 -2.16
C ASP A 81 -4.17 -6.61 -1.39
N TRP A 82 -3.38 -5.63 -0.97
CA TRP A 82 -3.86 -4.48 -0.18
C TRP A 82 -2.88 -3.30 -0.20
N ALA A 83 -3.35 -2.13 0.25
CA ALA A 83 -2.53 -0.93 0.34
C ALA A 83 -2.73 -0.22 1.69
N ILE A 84 -1.70 0.46 2.18
CA ILE A 84 -1.81 1.45 3.25
C ILE A 84 -1.63 2.83 2.63
N VAL A 85 -2.42 3.80 3.08
CA VAL A 85 -2.28 5.20 2.69
C VAL A 85 -2.28 6.07 3.93
N GLY A 86 -1.29 6.96 4.04
CA GLY A 86 -1.14 7.83 5.20
C GLY A 86 -0.14 8.95 5.00
N GLY A 87 -0.34 10.02 5.76
CA GLY A 87 0.51 11.20 5.74
C GLY A 87 1.73 11.05 6.63
N GLU A 88 2.56 12.09 6.68
CA GLU A 88 3.66 12.16 7.63
C GLU A 88 3.16 12.20 9.08
N SER A 89 3.97 11.65 9.99
CA SER A 89 3.73 11.70 11.44
C SER A 89 4.80 12.53 12.15
N GLY A 90 4.42 13.31 13.16
CA GLY A 90 5.35 14.05 14.03
C GLY A 90 5.13 15.56 14.03
N PHE A 91 5.91 16.27 14.84
CA PHE A 91 5.86 17.74 14.90
C PHE A 91 6.29 18.32 13.55
N LYS A 92 5.48 19.23 12.98
CA LYS A 92 5.66 19.82 11.62
C LYS A 92 5.48 18.82 10.45
N SER A 93 4.70 17.76 10.61
CA SER A 93 4.31 16.89 9.50
C SER A 93 3.59 17.67 8.40
N ARG A 94 3.91 17.42 7.13
CA ARG A 94 3.16 17.97 6.00
C ARG A 94 1.73 17.43 6.01
N ARG A 95 0.77 18.29 5.62
CA ARG A 95 -0.62 17.87 5.44
C ARG A 95 -0.70 17.01 4.17
N MET A 96 -1.32 15.84 4.29
CA MET A 96 -1.68 15.00 3.15
C MET A 96 -3.02 15.47 2.59
N ASP A 97 -3.13 15.57 1.27
CA ASP A 97 -4.40 15.90 0.60
C ASP A 97 -5.34 14.68 0.61
N SER A 98 -6.59 14.91 1.01
CA SER A 98 -7.66 13.91 0.96
C SER A 98 -7.97 13.43 -0.45
N GLU A 99 -7.79 14.27 -1.47
CA GLU A 99 -8.07 13.90 -2.86
C GLU A 99 -7.09 12.84 -3.37
N TRP A 100 -5.83 12.88 -2.93
CA TRP A 100 -4.84 11.86 -3.30
C TRP A 100 -5.19 10.49 -2.73
N VAL A 101 -5.72 10.49 -1.50
CA VAL A 101 -6.21 9.29 -0.82
C VAL A 101 -7.40 8.69 -1.57
N LEU A 102 -8.37 9.52 -1.98
CA LEU A 102 -9.51 9.11 -2.79
C LEU A 102 -9.11 8.62 -4.18
N SER A 103 -8.11 9.26 -4.80
CA SER A 103 -7.55 8.87 -6.10
C SER A 103 -7.01 7.44 -6.05
N ILE A 104 -6.20 7.11 -5.04
CA ILE A 104 -5.67 5.75 -4.83
C ILE A 104 -6.82 4.75 -4.58
N LYS A 105 -7.79 5.12 -3.74
CA LYS A 105 -8.96 4.25 -3.48
C LYS A 105 -9.72 3.93 -4.78
N ASN A 106 -9.96 4.94 -5.62
CA ASN A 106 -10.67 4.77 -6.88
C ASN A 106 -9.92 3.86 -7.85
N GLU A 107 -8.59 4.00 -7.96
CA GLU A 107 -7.75 3.09 -8.76
C GLU A 107 -7.89 1.64 -8.30
N CYS A 108 -7.91 1.44 -6.98
CA CYS A 108 -8.09 0.11 -6.42
C CYS A 108 -9.49 -0.48 -6.69
N ASP A 109 -10.54 0.34 -6.56
CA ASP A 109 -11.93 -0.07 -6.82
C ASP A 109 -12.15 -0.40 -8.31
N GLN A 110 -11.57 0.41 -9.21
CA GLN A 110 -11.71 0.25 -10.66
C GLN A 110 -11.03 -1.03 -11.18
N GLN A 111 -9.87 -1.37 -10.60
CA GLN A 111 -9.13 -2.57 -11.01
C GLN A 111 -9.61 -3.83 -10.28
N GLY A 112 -10.36 -3.69 -9.18
CA GLY A 112 -10.76 -4.81 -8.32
C GLY A 112 -9.60 -5.36 -7.46
N GLU A 113 -8.47 -4.68 -7.43
CA GLU A 113 -7.20 -5.18 -6.90
C GLU A 113 -6.82 -4.62 -5.51
N CYS A 114 -7.70 -3.89 -4.80
CA CYS A 114 -7.52 -3.46 -3.40
C CYS A 114 -8.79 -2.75 -2.82
N GLY A 115 -9.84 -3.47 -2.41
CA GLY A 115 -11.05 -2.88 -1.76
C GLY A 115 -10.75 -2.16 -0.42
N VAL A 116 -11.73 -1.83 0.45
CA VAL A 116 -11.49 -1.09 1.72
C VAL A 116 -11.99 -1.86 2.95
N SER A 117 -11.20 -1.97 4.02
CA SER A 117 -11.65 -2.48 5.34
C SER A 117 -11.00 -1.75 6.51
N SER A 118 -11.76 -1.60 7.59
CA SER A 118 -11.32 -1.03 8.87
C SER A 118 -10.67 -2.05 9.82
N HIS A 119 -10.57 -3.33 9.43
CA HIS A 119 -10.03 -4.40 10.28
C HIS A 119 -9.00 -5.27 9.55
N LEU A 120 -7.80 -5.40 10.13
CA LEU A 120 -6.75 -6.32 9.69
C LEU A 120 -7.20 -7.77 9.90
N GLY A 121 -7.36 -8.55 8.82
CA GLY A 121 -7.21 -10.01 8.92
C GLY A 121 -8.32 -10.90 8.38
N SER A 122 -8.84 -10.65 7.17
CA SER A 122 -9.45 -11.70 6.33
C SER A 122 -9.51 -11.22 4.89
N LYS A 123 -9.31 -12.13 3.92
CA LYS A 123 -9.35 -11.86 2.47
C LYS A 123 -10.60 -11.04 2.09
N CYS A 124 -10.42 -9.73 2.07
CA CYS A 124 -11.24 -8.75 1.41
C CYS A 124 -10.25 -7.61 1.22
N SER A 125 -9.77 -7.48 -0.01
CA SER A 125 -8.80 -6.49 -0.47
C SER A 125 -9.08 -5.14 0.23
N SER A 126 -8.10 -4.51 0.89
CA SER A 126 -8.32 -3.44 1.89
C SER A 126 -7.31 -2.28 1.79
N VAL A 127 -7.73 -1.05 1.48
CA VAL A 127 -6.97 0.18 1.70
C VAL A 127 -7.12 0.56 3.17
N ILE A 128 -6.02 0.52 3.91
CA ILE A 128 -5.97 0.92 5.31
C ILE A 128 -5.51 2.38 5.37
N PHE A 129 -6.38 3.26 5.87
CA PHE A 129 -6.08 4.68 6.03
C PHE A 129 -5.52 4.97 7.42
N LEU A 130 -4.25 5.39 7.49
CA LEU A 130 -3.61 5.79 8.74
C LEU A 130 -3.51 7.33 8.77
N LYS A 131 -4.55 7.97 9.34
CA LYS A 131 -4.75 9.43 9.55
C LYS A 131 -5.03 10.24 8.27
N PRO A 132 -6.05 11.14 8.26
CA PRO A 132 -6.48 12.01 9.37
C PRO A 132 -7.92 11.77 9.84
N ARG A 133 -8.21 12.18 11.07
CA ARG A 133 -9.52 12.09 11.77
C ARG A 133 -10.69 12.74 11.00
N GLU A 134 -10.42 13.49 9.94
CA GLU A 134 -11.38 14.27 9.14
C GLU A 134 -11.93 13.53 7.91
N LEU A 135 -11.30 12.42 7.48
CA LEU A 135 -11.75 11.68 6.29
C LEU A 135 -12.96 10.77 6.54
N PHE A 136 -13.33 10.55 7.79
CA PHE A 136 -14.46 9.71 8.19
C PHE A 136 -15.54 10.54 8.90
N ASN A 137 -16.05 11.59 8.25
CA ASN A 137 -17.36 12.13 8.62
C ASN A 137 -18.41 11.43 7.72
N PRO A 138 -19.43 10.72 8.26
CA PRO A 138 -20.48 10.07 7.46
C PRO A 138 -21.43 11.06 6.75
N LEU A 139 -21.09 12.35 6.72
CA LEU A 139 -21.92 13.43 6.19
C LEU A 139 -21.33 14.00 4.89
N MET A 140 -20.92 13.13 3.97
CA MET A 140 -21.03 13.43 2.54
C MET A 140 -22.52 13.48 2.20
N ASN A 141 -23.10 14.62 2.57
CA ASN A 141 -24.47 15.02 2.32
C ASN A 141 -24.71 14.96 0.81
N PRO A 142 -25.72 14.22 0.30
CA PRO A 142 -26.11 14.38 -1.08
C PRO A 142 -26.66 15.79 -1.21
N LYS A 143 -25.96 16.66 -1.96
CA LYS A 143 -26.64 17.78 -2.58
C LYS A 143 -27.45 17.18 -3.73
N TYR A 144 -28.65 16.69 -3.41
CA TYR A 144 -29.95 16.88 -4.06
C TYR A 144 -31.00 16.13 -3.24
#